data_AF-A0A536QU00-F1
#
_entry.id   AF-A0A536QU00-F1
#
_cell.length_a   1.000
_cell.length_b   1.000
_cell.length_c   1.000
_cell.angle_alpha   90.00
_cell.angle_beta   90.00
_cell.angle_gamma   90.00
#
_symmetry.space_group_name_H-M   'P 1'
#
loop_
_entity.id
_entity.type
_entity.pdbx_description
1 polymer ?
#
loop_
_entity_poly.entity_id
_entity_poly.type
_entity_poly.pdbx_seq_one_letter_code
_entity_poly.pdbx_strand_id
1 'polypeptide(L)'
;ELKKELLATVRNDLGPLAVIGELNFVDMLPKTRSGKIMRRVLKAVILDKDPGDISTIEDEGSVEEARESWQQMRRDLSEERFIRDERIIQP
;
A
#
# COMPACT_ATOMS: atom_id res chain seq x y z
N GLU A 1 16.66 1.19 -5.37
CA GLU A 1 17.02 2.61 -5.49
C GLU A 1 15.80 3.55 -5.42
N LEU A 2 14.88 3.56 -6.40
CA LEU A 2 13.74 4.49 -6.40
C LEU A 2 12.90 4.55 -5.10
N LYS A 3 12.59 3.41 -4.47
CA LYS A 3 11.87 3.39 -3.16
C LYS A 3 12.60 4.20 -2.09
N LYS A 4 13.94 4.10 -2.02
CA LYS A 4 14.76 4.82 -1.04
C LYS A 4 14.77 6.32 -1.32
N GLU A 5 14.87 6.70 -2.60
CA GLU A 5 14.83 8.10 -3.02
C GLU A 5 13.50 8.76 -2.64
N LEU A 6 12.37 8.11 -2.92
CA LEU A 6 11.04 8.63 -2.54
C LEU A 6 10.91 8.83 -1.02
N LEU A 7 11.38 7.86 -0.23
CA LEU A 7 11.38 7.98 1.24
C LEU A 7 12.28 9.11 1.74
N ALA A 8 13.45 9.30 1.11
CA ALA A 8 14.36 10.39 1.44
C ALA A 8 13.73 11.75 1.11
N THR A 9 13.09 11.89 -0.05
CA THR A 9 12.38 13.12 -0.44
C THR A 9 11.27 13.46 0.55
N VAL A 10 10.41 12.50 0.90
CA VAL A 10 9.34 12.71 1.90
C VAL A 10 9.91 13.16 3.24
N ARG A 11 11.01 12.54 3.69
CA ARG A 11 11.66 12.91 4.96
C ARG A 11 12.29 14.31 4.91
N ASN A 12 12.85 14.71 3.77
CA ASN A 12 13.44 16.03 3.59
C ASN A 12 12.36 17.12 3.55
N ASP A 13 11.26 16.87 2.85
CA ASP A 13 10.22 17.88 2.61
C ASP A 13 9.24 18.03 3.78
N LEU A 14 8.82 16.92 4.39
CA LEU A 14 7.82 16.90 5.48
C LEU A 14 8.46 16.76 6.87
N GLY A 15 9.77 16.51 6.91
CA GLY A 15 10.53 16.33 8.14
C GLY A 15 10.41 14.91 8.73
N PRO A 16 11.11 14.65 9.86
CA PRO A 16 11.23 13.31 10.45
C PRO A 16 9.93 12.78 11.07
N LEU A 17 8.91 13.62 11.26
CA LEU A 17 7.58 13.22 11.74
C LEU A 17 6.78 12.45 10.68
N ALA A 18 7.05 12.67 9.39
CA ALA A 18 6.36 11.99 8.30
C ALA A 18 6.96 10.59 8.07
N VAL A 19 6.58 9.65 8.94
CA VAL A 19 6.98 8.26 8.80
C VAL A 19 6.04 7.54 7.83
N ILE A 20 6.57 7.17 6.67
CA ILE A 20 5.89 6.25 5.75
C ILE A 20 6.10 4.84 6.28
N GLY A 21 5.01 4.16 6.63
CA GLY A 21 5.05 2.78 7.10
C GLY A 21 5.57 1.85 6.02
N GLU A 22 4.87 1.78 4.89
CA GLU A 22 5.27 0.98 3.74
C GLU A 22 4.99 1.70 2.42
N LEU A 23 5.75 1.33 1.40
CA LEU A 23 5.59 1.80 0.02
C LEU A 23 5.65 0.61 -0.92
N ASN A 24 4.60 0.45 -1.72
CA ASN A 24 4.56 -0.51 -2.81
C ASN A 24 4.21 0.18 -4.13
N PHE A 25 4.75 -0.34 -5.22
CA PHE A 25 4.44 0.13 -6.57
C PHE A 25 3.30 -0.69 -7.13
N VAL A 26 2.44 -0.01 -7.88
CA VAL A 26 1.32 -0.57 -8.63
C VAL A 26 1.30 0.11 -9.99
N ASP A 27 0.87 -0.62 -11.00
CA ASP A 27 0.75 -0.16 -12.39
C ASP A 27 -0.45 0.78 -12.54
N MET A 28 -1.54 0.53 -11.80
CA MET A 28 -2.70 1.42 -11.78
C MET A 28 -3.29 1.66 -10.39
N LEU A 29 -4.00 2.79 -10.28
CA LEU A 29 -4.72 3.17 -9.07
C LEU A 29 -6.23 3.18 -9.35
N PRO A 30 -7.07 2.78 -8.37
CA PRO A 30 -8.52 2.97 -8.44
C PRO A 30 -8.86 4.44 -8.66
N LYS A 31 -9.36 4.76 -9.84
CA LYS A 31 -9.73 6.11 -10.25
C LYS A 31 -11.12 6.12 -10.88
N THR A 32 -11.84 7.22 -10.69
CA THR A 32 -13.08 7.46 -11.44
C THR A 32 -12.77 7.77 -12.91
N ARG A 33 -13.77 7.69 -13.79
CA ARG A 33 -13.68 8.18 -15.19
C ARG A 33 -13.26 9.65 -15.34
N SER A 34 -13.30 10.44 -14.26
CA SER A 34 -12.79 11.82 -14.23
C SER A 34 -11.34 11.95 -13.74
N GLY A 35 -10.64 10.82 -13.52
CA GLY A 35 -9.26 10.76 -13.03
C GLY A 35 -9.07 10.89 -11.52
N LYS A 36 -10.13 11.16 -10.75
CA LYS A 36 -10.04 11.25 -9.28
C LYS A 36 -9.69 9.90 -8.65
N ILE A 37 -8.63 9.86 -7.84
CA ILE A 37 -8.22 8.67 -7.08
C ILE A 37 -9.27 8.35 -6.01
N MET A 38 -9.81 7.14 -6.06
CA MET A 38 -10.81 6.63 -5.13
C MET A 38 -10.18 6.09 -3.85
N ARG A 39 -9.61 6.99 -3.04
CA ARG A 39 -8.92 6.63 -1.77
C ARG A 39 -9.76 5.77 -0.82
N ARG A 40 -11.10 5.89 -0.86
CA ARG A 40 -12.00 5.04 -0.07
C ARG A 40 -11.89 3.56 -0.41
N VAL A 41 -11.65 3.23 -1.69
CA VAL A 41 -11.53 1.84 -2.17
C VAL A 41 -10.22 1.25 -1.65
N LEU A 42 -9.12 1.98 -1.78
CA LEU A 42 -7.83 1.61 -1.19
C LEU A 42 -7.95 1.38 0.33
N LYS A 43 -8.66 2.25 1.04
CA LYS A 43 -8.92 2.08 2.48
C LYS A 43 -9.74 0.83 2.78
N ALA A 44 -10.77 0.54 1.98
CA ALA A 44 -11.59 -0.66 2.13
C ALA A 44 -10.77 -1.94 1.92
N VAL A 45 -9.90 -1.96 0.90
CA VAL A 45 -8.96 -3.07 0.64
C VAL A 45 -8.03 -3.32 1.83
N ILE A 46 -7.41 -2.27 2.36
CA ILE A 46 -6.49 -2.38 3.52
C ILE A 46 -7.22 -2.92 4.76
N LEU A 47 -8.47 -2.50 4.95
CA LEU A 47 -9.29 -2.89 6.10
C LEU A 47 -10.06 -4.20 5.89
N ASP A 48 -9.92 -4.86 4.74
CA ASP A 48 -10.67 -6.05 4.35
C ASP A 48 -12.21 -5.84 4.45
N LYS A 49 -12.67 -4.69 3.92
CA LYS A 49 -14.08 -4.28 3.91
C LYS A 49 -14.60 -4.13 2.49
N ASP A 50 -15.92 -4.18 2.35
CA ASP A 50 -16.61 -3.85 1.10
C ASP A 50 -16.39 -2.37 0.73
N PRO A 51 -15.88 -2.05 -0.48
CA PRO A 51 -15.74 -0.67 -0.94
C PRO A 51 -17.09 0.03 -1.20
N GLY A 52 -18.21 -0.71 -1.26
CA GLY A 52 -19.53 -0.21 -1.63
C GLY A 52 -19.63 0.04 -3.14
N ASP A 53 -20.52 0.95 -3.56
CA ASP A 53 -20.72 1.28 -4.98
C ASP A 53 -19.41 1.78 -5.62
N ILE A 54 -18.96 1.14 -6.70
CA ILE A 54 -17.78 1.54 -7.49
C ILE A 54 -18.12 1.77 -8.96
N SER A 55 -19.40 1.93 -9.31
CA SER A 55 -19.89 2.06 -10.70
C SER A 55 -19.22 3.18 -11.52
N THR A 56 -18.67 4.20 -10.87
CA THR A 56 -17.96 5.32 -11.53
C THR A 56 -16.49 5.04 -11.83
N ILE A 57 -15.97 3.86 -11.45
CA ILE A 57 -14.58 3.48 -11.66
C ILE A 57 -14.27 3.41 -13.16
N GLU A 58 -13.05 3.81 -13.52
CA GLU A 58 -12.55 3.74 -14.89
C GLU A 58 -12.23 2.29 -15.27
N ASP A 59 -11.50 1.59 -14.41
CA ASP A 59 -11.07 0.21 -14.60
C ASP A 59 -11.24 -0.58 -13.29
N GLU A 60 -12.05 -1.63 -13.32
CA GLU A 60 -12.27 -2.52 -12.17
C GLU A 60 -11.01 -3.32 -11.80
N GLY A 61 -10.12 -3.60 -12.76
CA GLY A 61 -8.86 -4.31 -12.55
C GLY A 61 -7.94 -3.60 -11.56
N SER A 62 -8.02 -2.26 -11.49
CA SER A 62 -7.26 -1.46 -10.52
C SER A 62 -7.60 -1.76 -9.06
N VAL A 63 -8.81 -2.26 -8.78
CA VAL A 63 -9.21 -2.67 -7.43
C VAL A 63 -8.57 -3.99 -7.06
N GLU A 64 -8.53 -4.93 -8.00
CA GLU A 64 -7.94 -6.24 -7.78
C GLU A 64 -6.42 -6.13 -7.61
N GLU A 65 -5.75 -5.35 -8.46
CA GLU A 65 -4.33 -5.09 -8.31
C GLU A 65 -4.01 -4.47 -6.94
N ALA A 66 -4.83 -3.53 -6.47
CA ALA A 66 -4.67 -2.96 -5.13
C ALA A 66 -4.82 -4.02 -4.02
N ARG A 67 -5.72 -5.00 -4.18
CA ARG A 67 -5.87 -6.13 -3.24
C ARG A 67 -4.66 -7.04 -3.25
N GLU A 68 -4.20 -7.46 -4.42
CA GLU A 68 -3.03 -8.33 -4.57
C GLU A 68 -1.77 -7.68 -3.99
N SER A 69 -1.57 -6.39 -4.33
CA SER A 69 -0.50 -5.55 -3.80
C SER A 69 -0.52 -5.47 -2.27
N TRP A 70 -1.71 -5.28 -1.68
CA TRP A 70 -1.89 -5.29 -0.23
C TRP A 70 -1.62 -6.66 0.40
N GLN A 71 -2.09 -7.74 -0.22
CA GLN A 71 -1.88 -9.10 0.28
C GLN A 71 -0.40 -9.51 0.23
N GLN A 72 0.32 -9.13 -0.83
CA GLN A 72 1.76 -9.33 -0.93
C GLN A 72 2.47 -8.56 0.18
N MET A 73 2.17 -7.27 0.35
CA MET A 73 2.75 -6.46 1.42
C MET A 73 2.47 -7.06 2.81
N ARG A 74 1.26 -7.56 3.06
CA ARG A 74 0.90 -8.19 4.33
C ARG A 74 1.69 -9.48 4.58
N ARG A 75 1.95 -10.26 3.53
CA ARG A 75 2.80 -11.45 3.60
C ARG A 75 4.24 -11.07 3.93
N ASP A 76 4.82 -10.14 3.18
CA ASP A 76 6.21 -9.68 3.38
C ASP A 76 6.41 -9.13 4.81
N LEU A 77 5.44 -8.34 5.31
CA LEU A 77 5.44 -7.83 6.69
C LEU A 77 5.36 -8.94 7.74
N SER A 78 4.62 -10.01 7.46
CA SER A 78 4.51 -11.15 8.37
C SER A 78 5.80 -11.98 8.41
N GLU A 79 6.45 -12.19 7.26
CA GLU A 79 7.72 -12.89 7.15
C GLU A 79 8.85 -12.09 7.82
N GLU A 80 8.90 -10.78 7.62
CA GLU A 80 9.87 -9.92 8.30
C GLU A 80 9.72 -9.95 9.82
N ARG A 81 8.48 -9.93 10.33
CA ARG A 81 8.20 -10.04 11.77
C ARG A 81 8.65 -11.40 12.30
N PHE A 82 8.33 -12.48 11.60
CA PHE A 82 8.73 -13.82 11.97
C PHE A 82 10.26 -13.99 12.01
N ILE A 83 10.99 -13.51 10.98
CA ILE A 83 12.47 -13.55 10.95
C ILE A 83 13.09 -12.69 12.05
N ARG A 84 12.48 -11.56 12.42
CA ARG A 84 12.95 -10.74 13.55
C ARG A 84 12.73 -11.47 14.87
N ASP A 85 11.58 -12.11 15.05
CA ASP A 85 11.26 -12.85 16.27
C ASP A 85 12.14 -14.11 16.41
N GLU A 86 12.39 -14.88 15.35
CA GLU A 86 13.27 -16.06 15.39
C GLU A 86 14.75 -15.72 15.62
N ARG A 87 15.24 -14.58 15.11
CA ARG A 87 16.60 -14.09 15.40
C ARG A 87 16.81 -13.69 16.86
N ILE A 88 15.74 -13.50 17.64
CA ILE A 88 15.83 -13.24 19.09
C ILE A 88 16.03 -14.56 19.87
N ILE A 89 15.81 -15.73 19.25
CA ILE A 89 15.85 -17.06 19.90
C ILE A 89 17.16 -17.84 19.59
N GLN A 90 18.12 -17.23 18.90
CA GLN A 90 19.46 -17.82 18.75
C GLN A 90 20.46 -17.08 19.67
N PRO A 91 20.97 -17.74 20.73
CA PRO A 91 21.98 -17.16 21.62
C PRO A 91 23.33 -16.96 20.93
#